data_AF-A0A560WDW0-F1
#
_entry.id   AF-A0A560WDW0-F1
#
_cell.length_a   1.000
_cell.length_b   1.000
_cell.length_c   1.000
_cell.angle_alpha   90.00
_cell.angle_beta   90.00
_cell.angle_gamma   90.00
#
_symmetry.space_group_name_H-M   'P 1'
#
loop_
_entity.id
_entity.type
_entity.pdbx_description
1 polymer ?
#
loop_
_entity_poly.entity_id
_entity_poly.type
_entity_poly.pdbx_seq_one_letter_code
_entity_poly.pdbx_strand_id
1 'polypeptide(L)' 'MSMPPIKKIILWLLTIFLIYAILTSPGDAADIVGTAGDVLANGVRNIGRFFDELLTR' A
#
# COMPACT_ATOMS: atom_id res chain seq x y z
N MET A 1 29.14 12.17 -21.36
CA MET A 1 28.32 11.19 -20.61
C MET A 1 26.96 11.82 -20.34
N SER A 2 25.87 11.33 -20.94
CA SER A 2 24.53 11.69 -20.47
C SER A 2 24.36 11.04 -19.10
N MET A 3 24.29 11.87 -18.06
CA MET A 3 23.99 11.39 -16.72
C MET A 3 22.59 10.76 -16.78
N PRO A 4 22.37 9.55 -16.22
CA PRO A 4 21.03 9.01 -16.12
C PRO A 4 20.14 10.06 -15.46
N PRO A 5 18.88 10.24 -15.89
CA PRO A 5 17.99 11.20 -15.25
C PRO A 5 18.00 10.94 -13.74
N ILE A 6 18.26 11.97 -12.92
CA ILE A 6 18.33 11.87 -11.45
C ILE A 6 17.12 11.11 -10.88
N LYS A 7 15.94 11.33 -11.47
CA LYS A 7 14.71 10.59 -11.19
C LYS A 7 14.88 9.07 -11.22
N LYS A 8 15.60 8.54 -12.21
CA LYS A 8 15.83 7.10 -12.39
C LYS A 8 16.74 6.55 -11.30
N ILE A 9 17.76 7.32 -10.89
CA ILE A 9 18.68 6.93 -9.81
C ILE A 9 17.94 6.91 -8.47
N ILE A 10 17.18 7.97 -8.16
CA ILE A 10 16.38 8.05 -6.92
C ILE A 10 15.35 6.92 -6.87
N LEU A 11 14.66 6.65 -7.98
CA LEU A 11 13.68 5.57 -8.05
C LEU A 11 14.33 4.22 -7.78
N TRP A 12 15.48 3.91 -8.40
CA TRP A 12 16.19 2.66 -8.15
C TRP A 12 16.70 2.55 -6.71
N LEU A 13 17.20 3.64 -6.14
CA LEU A 13 17.65 3.68 -4.75
C LEU A 13 16.49 3.41 -3.78
N LEU A 14 15.34 4.06 -3.99
CA LEU A 14 14.12 3.80 -3.22
C LEU A 14 13.66 2.36 -3.36
N THR A 15 13.65 1.80 -4.57
CA THR A 15 13.23 0.41 -4.81
C THR A 15 14.13 -0.58 -4.06
N ILE A 16 15.45 -0.43 -4.17
CA ILE A 16 16.40 -1.31 -3.48
C ILE A 16 16.24 -1.18 -1.97
N PHE A 17 16.09 0.04 -1.46
CA PHE A 17 15.84 0.28 -0.05
C PHE A 17 14.54 -0.38 0.43
N LEU A 18 13.47 -0.28 -0.35
CA LEU A 18 12.18 -0.89 -0.02
C LEU A 18 12.29 -2.42 0.05
N ILE A 19 12.96 -3.03 -0.94
CA ILE A 19 13.22 -4.47 -0.95
C ILE A 19 14.04 -4.87 0.30
N TYR A 20 15.09 -4.12 0.61
CA TYR A 20 15.89 -4.36 1.81
C TYR A 20 15.07 -4.26 3.10
N ALA A 21 14.23 -3.22 3.22
CA ALA A 21 13.36 -3.03 4.37
C ALA A 21 12.39 -4.20 4.54
N ILE A 22 11.73 -4.64 3.47
CA ILE A 22 10.81 -5.79 3.51
C ILE A 22 11.54 -7.07 3.93
N LEU A 23 12.75 -7.32 3.42
CA LEU A 23 13.53 -8.51 3.78
C LEU A 23 14.09 -8.46 5.20
N THR A 24 14.42 -7.26 5.69
CA THR A 24 14.99 -7.06 7.04
C THR A 24 13.92 -7.11 8.12
N SER A 25 12.77 -6.50 7.88
CA SER A 25 11.63 -6.42 8.80
C SER A 25 10.34 -6.86 8.10
N PRO A 26 10.17 -8.16 7.80
CA PRO A 26 9.00 -8.66 7.09
C PRO A 26 7.71 -8.51 7.91
N GLY A 27 7.80 -8.57 9.24
CA GLY A 27 6.66 -8.33 10.15
C GLY A 27 6.11 -6.92 10.00
N ASP A 28 6.94 -5.91 10.20
CA ASP A 28 6.56 -4.49 10.05
C ASP A 28 5.97 -4.19 8.65
N ALA A 29 6.55 -4.78 7.60
CA ALA A 29 6.03 -4.64 6.25
C ALA A 29 4.62 -5.26 6.09
N ALA A 30 4.42 -6.45 6.66
CA ALA A 30 3.12 -7.11 6.65
C ALA A 30 2.07 -6.34 7.47
N ASP A 31 2.45 -5.77 8.61
CA ASP A 31 1.57 -4.98 9.46
C ASP A 31 1.08 -3.70 8.75
N ILE A 32 1.98 -3.02 8.05
CA ILE A 32 1.63 -1.83 7.25
C ILE A 32 0.65 -2.19 6.13
N VAL A 33 0.94 -3.25 5.37
CA VAL A 33 0.08 -3.69 4.26
C VAL A 33 -1.26 -4.20 4.78
N GLY A 34 -1.27 -4.96 5.87
CA GLY A 34 -2.48 -5.44 6.54
C GLY A 34 -3.36 -4.28 6.99
N THR A 35 -2.77 -3.30 7.69
CA THR A 35 -3.49 -2.10 8.14
C THR A 35 -4.10 -1.33 6.97
N ALA A 36 -3.34 -1.12 5.88
CA ALA A 36 -3.85 -0.44 4.70
C ALA A 36 -4.99 -1.23 4.03
N GLY A 37 -4.85 -2.56 3.93
CA GLY A 37 -5.88 -3.45 3.40
C GLY A 37 -7.16 -3.43 4.23
N ASP A 38 -7.04 -3.44 5.55
CA ASP A 38 -8.17 -3.38 6.47
C ASP A 38 -8.94 -2.07 6.34
N VAL A 39 -8.24 -0.94 6.24
CA VAL A 39 -8.88 0.36 6.00
C VAL A 39 -9.69 0.34 4.71
N LEU A 40 -9.13 -0.17 3.61
CA LEU A 40 -9.82 -0.28 2.33
C LEU A 40 -11.02 -1.24 2.41
N ALA A 41 -10.82 -2.43 2.99
CA ALA A 41 -11.87 -3.43 3.11
C ALA A 41 -13.02 -2.93 3.99
N ASN A 42 -12.72 -2.23 5.08
CA ASN A 42 -13.74 -1.63 5.95
C ASN A 42 -14.49 -0.50 5.23
N GLY A 43 -13.79 0.32 4.44
CA GLY A 43 -14.43 1.31 3.58
C GLY A 43 -15.44 0.69 2.61
N VAL A 44 -15.03 -0.36 1.89
CA VAL A 44 -15.90 -1.08 0.94
C VAL A 44 -17.08 -1.73 1.65
N ARG A 45 -16.87 -2.40 2.78
CA ARG A 45 -17.94 -3.03 3.58
C ARG A 45 -18.96 -2.02 4.08
N ASN A 46 -18.50 -0.83 4.50
CA ASN A 46 -19.40 0.22 4.96
C ASN A 46 -20.28 0.76 3.83
N ILE A 47 -19.73 0.87 2.61
CA ILE A 47 -20.51 1.25 1.43
C ILE A 47 -21.57 0.19 1.12
N GLY A 48 -21.18 -1.10 1.13
CA GLY A 48 -22.14 -2.21 0.92
C GLY A 48 -23.28 -2.18 1.94
N ARG A 49 -22.95 -2.08 3.23
CA ARG A 49 -23.94 -1.98 4.30
C ARG A 49 -24.89 -0.80 4.12
N PHE A 50 -24.38 0.35 3.70
CA PHE A 50 -25.21 1.53 3.42
C PHE A 50 -26.26 1.25 2.33
N PHE A 51 -25.87 0.58 1.24
CA PHE A 51 -26.82 0.22 0.17
C PHE A 51 -27.80 -0.86 0.60
N ASP A 52 -27.37 -1.86 1.37
CA ASP A 52 -28.26 -2.88 1.94
C ASP A 52 -29.33 -2.23 2.83
N GLU A 53 -28.95 -1.25 3.65
CA GLU A 53 -29.88 -0.46 4.48
C GLU A 53 -30.84 0.40 3.67
N LEU A 54 -30.44 0.88 2.48
CA LEU A 54 -31.33 1.61 1.58
C LEU A 54 -32.32 0.71 0.86
N LEU A 55 -31.90 -0.49 0.43
CA LEU A 55 -32.73 -1.42 -0.33
C LEU A 55 -33.70 -2.23 0.54
N THR A 56 -33.35 -2.41 1.83
CA THR A 56 -34.18 -3.15 2.79
C THR A 56 -35.26 -2.26 3.44
N ARG A 57 -35.26 -0.96 3.15
CA ARG A 57 -36.30 0.01 3.54
C ARG A 57 -37.33 0.20 2.45
#